data_AF-A0A397DDZ3-F1
#
_entry.id   AF-A0A397DDZ3-F1
#
_cell.length_a   1.000
_cell.length_b   1.000
_cell.length_c   1.000
_cell.angle_alpha   90.00
_cell.angle_beta   90.00
_cell.angle_gamma   90.00
#
_symmetry.space_group_name_H-M   'P 1'
#
loop_
_entity.id
_entity.type
_entity.pdbx_description
1 polymer ?
#
loop_
_entity_poly.entity_id
_entity_poly.type
_entity_poly.pdbx_seq_one_letter_code
_entity_poly.pdbx_strand_id
1 'polypeptide(L)'
;MRRGDRCAVCSRQTQVSGQPLLRCSRCHMIRYCGREHQMQHFTTHKTRCCAVKKAVDAAAHAKEDLLAIQGLDIFRVGQFWGMYETRPYMLSLASQIEALEHMGTDSSLRAAIDVLFECLRLNRSDNMGLRDVAPGILLRLGEDQHAYDFVRWWAQDRPTFEWENTSLPYLDTRGADATESVEHANFLSPFGGPSLQHLVALVLVKLRVRDDIEARGCFRLMLAGTLRG
;
A
#
# COMPACT_ATOMS: atom_id res chain seq x y z
N MET A 1 -14.77 4.18 10.41
CA MET A 1 -15.41 5.07 9.41
C MET A 1 -14.38 5.41 8.33
N ARG A 2 -14.66 5.10 7.06
CA ARG A 2 -13.71 5.26 5.94
C ARG A 2 -13.44 6.75 5.67
N ARG A 3 -12.19 7.20 5.75
CA ARG A 3 -11.81 8.62 5.50
C ARG A 3 -11.87 9.00 4.01
N GLY A 4 -11.90 8.04 3.09
CA GLY A 4 -11.88 8.27 1.64
C GLY A 4 -13.19 8.74 0.99
N ASP A 5 -14.33 8.63 1.67
CA ASP A 5 -15.66 8.88 1.10
C ASP A 5 -16.22 10.25 1.48
N ARG A 6 -15.39 11.30 1.37
CA ARG A 6 -15.77 12.66 1.73
C ARG A 6 -15.33 13.66 0.67
N CYS A 7 -16.11 14.72 0.52
CA CYS A 7 -15.75 15.84 -0.33
C CYS A 7 -14.46 16.51 0.20
N ALA A 8 -13.49 16.75 -0.68
CA ALA A 8 -12.20 17.33 -0.31
C ALA A 8 -12.27 18.77 0.24
N VAL A 9 -13.41 19.44 0.11
CA VAL A 9 -13.61 20.83 0.59
C VAL A 9 -14.47 20.86 1.85
N CYS A 10 -15.69 20.30 1.80
CA CYS A 10 -16.66 20.42 2.88
C CYS A 10 -16.89 19.14 3.69
N SER A 11 -16.16 18.06 3.41
CA SER A 11 -16.26 16.76 4.09
C SER A 11 -17.62 16.04 4.05
N ARG A 12 -18.58 16.51 3.23
CA ARG A 12 -19.86 15.82 2.96
C ARG A 12 -19.62 14.45 2.34
N GLN A 13 -20.46 13.49 2.68
CA GLN A 13 -20.37 12.11 2.18
C GLN A 13 -21.13 11.88 0.86
N THR A 14 -22.05 12.79 0.52
CA THR A 14 -22.88 12.73 -0.70
C THR A 14 -22.95 14.10 -1.37
N GLN A 15 -23.45 14.12 -2.61
CA GLN A 15 -23.86 15.35 -3.28
C GLN A 15 -25.09 15.96 -2.59
N VAL A 16 -25.39 17.23 -2.91
CA VAL A 16 -26.59 17.92 -2.42
C VAL A 16 -27.88 17.16 -2.79
N SER A 17 -27.88 16.50 -3.95
CA SER A 17 -28.99 15.68 -4.45
C SER A 17 -29.11 14.29 -3.81
N GLY A 18 -28.23 13.93 -2.86
CA GLY A 18 -28.15 12.59 -2.26
C GLY A 18 -27.37 11.57 -3.10
N GLN A 19 -26.91 11.94 -4.29
CA GLN A 19 -26.13 11.06 -5.17
C GLN A 19 -24.68 10.84 -4.66
N PRO A 20 -23.98 9.77 -5.13
CA PRO A 20 -22.57 9.54 -4.79
C PRO A 20 -21.67 10.71 -5.19
N LEU A 21 -20.63 11.00 -4.42
CA LEU A 21 -19.70 12.09 -4.74
C LEU A 21 -19.08 11.94 -6.13
N LEU A 22 -18.94 13.06 -6.83
CA LEU A 22 -18.22 13.14 -8.10
C LEU A 22 -16.74 12.84 -7.86
N ARG A 23 -16.11 12.06 -8.75
CA ARG A 23 -14.66 11.87 -8.75
C ARG A 23 -14.01 12.87 -9.69
N CYS A 24 -12.78 13.30 -9.38
CA CYS A 24 -11.97 14.04 -10.33
C CYS A 24 -11.86 13.23 -11.63
N SER A 25 -12.29 13.79 -12.75
CA SER A 25 -12.32 13.08 -14.04
C SER A 25 -10.93 12.75 -14.60
N ARG A 26 -9.87 13.35 -14.05
CA ARG A 26 -8.49 13.13 -14.51
C ARG A 26 -7.77 12.08 -13.67
N CYS A 27 -7.67 12.29 -12.35
CA CYS A 27 -6.92 11.38 -11.49
C CYS A 27 -7.81 10.34 -10.80
N HIS A 28 -9.14 10.54 -10.74
CA HIS A 28 -10.10 9.68 -10.03
C HIS A 28 -9.89 9.49 -8.52
N MET A 29 -8.86 10.09 -7.93
CA MET A 29 -8.47 9.90 -6.52
C MET A 29 -9.10 10.87 -5.52
N ILE A 30 -9.72 11.96 -6.00
CA ILE A 30 -10.38 12.97 -5.15
C ILE A 30 -11.88 12.99 -5.44
N ARG A 31 -12.67 13.16 -4.39
CA ARG A 31 -14.13 13.24 -4.44
C ARG A 31 -14.66 14.64 -4.12
N TYR A 32 -15.77 15.02 -4.76
CA TYR A 32 -16.43 16.32 -4.61
C TYR A 32 -17.95 16.16 -4.56
N CYS A 33 -18.63 16.97 -3.74
CA CYS A 33 -20.09 16.99 -3.70
C CYS A 33 -20.74 17.79 -4.84
N GLY A 34 -19.93 18.44 -5.69
CA GLY A 34 -20.36 19.25 -6.82
C GLY A 34 -19.17 19.86 -7.58
N ARG A 35 -19.45 20.43 -8.76
CA ARG A 35 -18.43 21.05 -9.63
C ARG A 35 -17.77 22.29 -9.00
N GLU A 36 -18.51 23.04 -8.19
CA GLU A 36 -18.00 24.22 -7.48
C GLU A 36 -16.79 23.88 -6.59
N HIS A 37 -16.96 22.93 -5.66
CA HIS A 37 -15.87 22.46 -4.80
C HIS A 37 -14.73 21.81 -5.60
N GLN A 38 -15.02 21.19 -6.74
CA GLN A 38 -13.97 20.70 -7.63
C GLN A 38 -13.13 21.86 -8.19
N MET A 39 -13.76 22.91 -8.70
CA MET A 39 -13.06 24.08 -9.24
C MET A 39 -12.27 24.82 -8.16
N GLN A 40 -12.84 25.00 -6.98
CA GLN A 40 -12.17 25.62 -5.83
C GLN A 40 -10.92 24.85 -5.44
N HIS A 41 -11.03 23.52 -5.29
CA HIS A 41 -9.90 22.67 -4.89
C HIS A 41 -8.88 22.46 -6.01
N PHE A 42 -9.26 22.66 -7.27
CA PHE A 42 -8.37 22.39 -8.41
C PHE A 42 -7.07 23.22 -8.35
N THR A 43 -7.11 24.43 -7.79
CA THR A 43 -5.92 25.30 -7.65
C THR A 43 -4.79 24.64 -6.86
N THR A 44 -5.10 23.92 -5.78
CA THR A 44 -4.10 23.22 -4.94
C THR A 44 -3.93 21.75 -5.34
N HIS A 45 -4.91 21.16 -6.03
CA HIS A 45 -4.90 19.78 -6.49
C HIS A 45 -4.16 19.58 -7.82
N LYS A 46 -4.13 20.60 -8.71
CA LYS A 46 -3.70 20.48 -10.12
C LYS A 46 -2.37 19.77 -10.29
N THR A 47 -1.34 20.14 -9.54
CA THR A 47 0.01 19.56 -9.67
C THR A 47 0.00 18.05 -9.40
N ARG A 48 -0.55 17.65 -8.25
CA ARG A 48 -0.69 16.23 -7.88
C ARG A 48 -1.62 15.47 -8.84
N CYS A 49 -2.69 16.11 -9.30
CA CYS A 49 -3.61 15.54 -10.28
C CYS A 49 -2.93 15.22 -11.60
N CYS A 50 -2.12 16.14 -12.13
CA CYS A 50 -1.40 15.95 -13.37
C CYS A 50 -0.33 14.87 -13.23
N ALA A 51 0.38 14.82 -12.10
CA ALA A 51 1.38 13.79 -11.84
C ALA A 51 0.77 12.38 -11.89
N VAL A 52 -0.34 12.14 -11.17
CA VAL A 52 -1.04 10.85 -11.19
C VAL A 52 -1.53 10.51 -12.59
N LYS A 53 -2.17 11.45 -13.31
CA LYS A 53 -2.64 11.18 -14.67
C LYS A 53 -1.49 10.79 -15.60
N LYS A 54 -0.39 11.54 -15.57
CA LYS A 54 0.79 11.27 -16.39
C LYS A 54 1.37 9.89 -16.09
N ALA A 55 1.49 9.51 -14.82
CA ALA A 55 2.05 8.22 -14.44
C ALA A 55 1.14 7.04 -14.84
N VAL A 56 -0.18 7.19 -14.66
CA VAL A 56 -1.17 6.19 -15.11
C VAL A 56 -1.12 6.02 -16.64
N ASP A 57 -1.06 7.12 -17.38
CA ASP A 57 -0.99 7.07 -18.85
C ASP A 57 0.32 6.43 -19.33
N ALA A 58 1.45 6.75 -18.69
CA ALA A 58 2.73 6.14 -19.00
C ALA A 58 2.72 4.63 -18.76
N ALA A 59 2.08 4.17 -17.68
CA ALA A 59 1.95 2.75 -17.40
C ALA A 59 1.01 2.03 -18.37
N ALA A 60 -0.08 2.67 -18.78
CA ALA A 60 -0.95 2.13 -19.82
C ALA A 60 -0.22 2.00 -21.16
N HIS A 61 0.49 3.05 -21.57
CA HIS A 61 1.24 3.05 -22.82
C HIS A 61 2.37 2.00 -22.82
N ALA A 62 3.19 1.94 -21.76
CA ALA A 62 4.25 0.95 -21.64
C ALA A 62 3.71 -0.49 -21.64
N LYS A 63 2.49 -0.70 -21.12
CA LYS A 63 1.80 -1.98 -21.21
C LYS A 63 1.39 -2.31 -22.63
N GLU A 64 0.84 -1.35 -23.38
CA GLU A 64 0.46 -1.54 -24.78
C GLU A 64 1.69 -1.89 -25.64
N ASP A 65 2.80 -1.17 -25.46
CA ASP A 65 4.07 -1.46 -26.14
C ASP A 65 4.55 -2.88 -25.84
N LEU A 66 4.48 -3.29 -24.56
CA LEU A 66 4.86 -4.63 -24.13
C LEU A 66 3.98 -5.73 -24.77
N LEU A 67 2.67 -5.49 -24.85
CA LEU A 67 1.71 -6.41 -25.48
C LEU A 67 1.90 -6.52 -27.00
N ALA A 68 2.50 -5.52 -27.64
CA ALA A 68 2.78 -5.51 -29.07
C ALA A 68 4.02 -6.36 -29.43
N ILE A 69 4.84 -6.76 -28.47
CA ILE A 69 6.04 -7.58 -28.71
C ILE A 69 5.63 -9.02 -29.04
N GLN A 70 5.87 -9.44 -30.28
CA GLN A 70 5.58 -10.81 -30.72
C GLN A 70 6.52 -11.82 -30.07
N GLY A 71 5.97 -12.95 -29.62
CA GLY A 71 6.74 -14.08 -29.08
C GLY A 71 7.23 -13.89 -27.64
N LEU A 72 6.93 -12.76 -27.00
CA LEU A 72 7.24 -12.55 -25.58
C LEU A 72 6.18 -13.22 -24.70
N ASP A 73 6.61 -14.17 -23.86
CA ASP A 73 5.74 -14.74 -22.83
C ASP A 73 5.60 -13.79 -21.64
N ILE A 74 4.70 -12.81 -21.79
CA ILE A 74 4.28 -11.88 -20.75
C ILE A 74 3.53 -12.57 -19.59
N PHE A 75 3.35 -13.90 -19.60
CA PHE A 75 2.72 -14.63 -18.50
C PHE A 75 3.75 -15.27 -17.55
N ARG A 76 5.06 -15.01 -17.72
CA ARG A 76 6.10 -15.39 -16.74
C ARG A 76 6.04 -14.56 -15.45
N VAL A 77 4.93 -14.66 -14.75
CA VAL A 77 4.68 -14.04 -13.44
C VAL A 77 5.78 -14.43 -12.46
N GLY A 78 6.21 -13.47 -11.64
CA GLY A 78 7.27 -13.63 -10.65
C GLY A 78 8.68 -13.36 -11.17
N GLN A 79 8.91 -13.44 -12.49
CA GLN A 79 10.22 -13.29 -13.13
C GLN A 79 10.29 -12.12 -14.11
N PHE A 80 9.33 -11.19 -14.07
CA PHE A 80 9.24 -10.10 -15.04
C PHE A 80 10.54 -9.31 -15.17
N TRP A 81 11.17 -8.95 -14.05
CA TRP A 81 12.35 -8.08 -14.04
C TRP A 81 13.58 -8.64 -14.78
N GLY A 82 13.66 -9.97 -14.89
CA GLY A 82 14.70 -10.66 -15.65
C GLY A 82 14.62 -10.41 -17.16
N MET A 83 13.44 -10.07 -17.68
CA MET A 83 13.22 -9.73 -19.09
C MET A 83 13.46 -8.24 -19.30
N TYR A 84 14.29 -7.87 -20.28
CA TYR A 84 14.67 -6.48 -20.51
C TYR A 84 13.46 -5.64 -20.98
N GLU A 85 12.62 -6.25 -21.82
CA GLU A 85 11.45 -5.68 -22.47
C GLU A 85 10.37 -5.24 -21.47
N THR A 86 10.26 -5.90 -20.31
CA THR A 86 9.24 -5.57 -19.30
C THR A 86 9.64 -4.42 -18.39
N ARG A 87 10.93 -4.05 -18.35
CA ARG A 87 11.46 -3.05 -17.41
C ARG A 87 10.83 -1.66 -17.58
N PRO A 88 10.61 -1.14 -18.79
CA PRO A 88 9.89 0.12 -18.97
C PRO A 88 8.50 0.11 -18.32
N TYR A 89 7.77 -1.00 -18.45
CA TYR A 89 6.47 -1.17 -17.78
C TYR A 89 6.61 -1.21 -16.26
N MET A 90 7.51 -2.03 -15.71
CA MET A 90 7.72 -2.10 -14.25
C MET A 90 8.14 -0.75 -13.65
N LEU A 91 9.00 0.01 -14.33
CA LEU A 91 9.42 1.34 -13.90
C LEU A 91 8.27 2.35 -13.95
N SER A 92 7.40 2.26 -14.97
CA SER A 92 6.22 3.12 -15.06
C SER A 92 5.22 2.86 -13.91
N LEU A 93 5.08 1.61 -13.46
CA LEU A 93 4.28 1.26 -12.29
C LEU A 93 4.91 1.82 -11.00
N ALA A 94 6.24 1.77 -10.86
CA ALA A 94 6.93 2.40 -9.73
C ALA A 94 6.68 3.92 -9.68
N SER A 95 6.77 4.63 -10.82
CA SER A 95 6.40 6.05 -10.90
C SER A 95 4.92 6.31 -10.59
N GLN A 96 4.02 5.38 -10.95
CA GLN A 96 2.61 5.46 -10.61
C GLN A 96 2.39 5.35 -9.09
N ILE A 97 3.06 4.41 -8.42
CA ILE A 97 3.02 4.26 -6.95
C ILE A 97 3.47 5.55 -6.27
N GLU A 98 4.60 6.13 -6.69
CA GLU A 98 5.13 7.38 -6.15
C GLU A 98 4.13 8.54 -6.29
N ALA A 99 3.53 8.72 -7.47
CA ALA A 99 2.57 9.78 -7.71
C ALA A 99 1.29 9.62 -6.85
N LEU A 100 0.83 8.39 -6.67
CA LEU A 100 -0.33 8.07 -5.84
C LEU A 100 -0.03 8.25 -4.34
N GLU A 101 1.16 7.89 -3.90
CA GLU A 101 1.60 8.08 -2.52
C GLU A 101 1.71 9.57 -2.16
N HIS A 102 2.30 10.37 -3.06
CA HIS A 102 2.41 11.82 -2.92
C HIS A 102 1.02 12.48 -2.90
N MET A 103 0.04 11.92 -3.61
CA MET A 103 -1.34 12.41 -3.51
C MET A 103 -1.92 12.21 -2.11
N GLY A 104 -1.61 11.07 -1.49
CA GLY A 104 -1.79 10.81 -0.07
C GLY A 104 -3.22 10.77 0.45
N THR A 105 -4.23 10.61 -0.43
CA THR A 105 -5.60 10.35 0.01
C THR A 105 -5.81 8.87 0.26
N ASP A 106 -6.80 8.49 1.06
CA ASP A 106 -7.14 7.07 1.29
C ASP A 106 -7.33 6.31 -0.03
N SER A 107 -8.00 6.92 -1.02
CA SER A 107 -8.18 6.30 -2.34
C SER A 107 -6.91 6.22 -3.16
N SER A 108 -6.03 7.23 -3.11
CA SER A 108 -4.75 7.14 -3.82
C SER A 108 -3.82 6.12 -3.17
N LEU A 109 -3.81 6.02 -1.84
CA LEU A 109 -3.01 5.04 -1.12
C LEU A 109 -3.51 3.60 -1.34
N ARG A 110 -4.82 3.39 -1.43
CA ARG A 110 -5.38 2.08 -1.85
C ARG A 110 -4.98 1.72 -3.27
N ALA A 111 -5.11 2.66 -4.21
CA ALA A 111 -4.64 2.43 -5.57
C ALA A 111 -3.12 2.16 -5.61
N ALA A 112 -2.32 2.83 -4.78
CA ALA A 112 -0.87 2.64 -4.70
C ALA A 112 -0.52 1.23 -4.21
N ILE A 113 -1.19 0.74 -3.16
CA ILE A 113 -0.91 -0.62 -2.63
C ILE A 113 -1.35 -1.70 -3.63
N ASP A 114 -2.44 -1.50 -4.35
CA ASP A 114 -2.89 -2.44 -5.40
C ASP A 114 -1.83 -2.55 -6.51
N VAL A 115 -1.31 -1.41 -6.99
CA VAL A 115 -0.25 -1.39 -8.02
C VAL A 115 1.05 -1.99 -7.47
N LEU A 116 1.40 -1.70 -6.21
CA LEU A 116 2.58 -2.25 -5.56
C LEU A 116 2.51 -3.78 -5.47
N PHE A 117 1.38 -4.34 -5.05
CA PHE A 117 1.21 -5.80 -4.99
C PHE A 117 1.19 -6.44 -6.37
N GLU A 118 0.70 -5.76 -7.40
CA GLU A 118 0.87 -6.22 -8.78
C GLU A 118 2.35 -6.25 -9.18
N CYS A 119 3.14 -5.21 -8.85
CA CYS A 119 4.59 -5.23 -9.08
C CYS A 119 5.26 -6.40 -8.36
N LEU A 120 4.88 -6.69 -7.11
CA LEU A 120 5.42 -7.81 -6.33
C LEU A 120 5.00 -9.16 -6.91
N ARG A 121 3.78 -9.28 -7.44
CA ARG A 121 3.33 -10.47 -8.16
C ARG A 121 4.14 -10.70 -9.43
N LEU A 122 4.39 -9.65 -10.21
CA LEU A 122 5.18 -9.71 -11.44
C LEU A 122 6.67 -9.95 -11.17
N ASN A 123 7.21 -9.37 -10.10
CA ASN A 123 8.61 -9.41 -9.69
C ASN A 123 8.72 -9.88 -8.24
N ARG A 124 8.67 -11.20 -8.03
CA ARG A 124 8.52 -11.85 -6.71
C ARG A 124 9.68 -11.52 -5.76
N SER A 125 10.89 -11.43 -6.30
CA SER A 125 12.12 -11.10 -5.58
C SER A 125 12.28 -9.61 -5.25
N ASP A 126 11.39 -8.77 -5.78
CA ASP A 126 11.37 -7.32 -5.60
C ASP A 126 12.72 -6.66 -5.90
N ASN A 127 13.25 -6.88 -7.12
CA ASN A 127 14.50 -6.25 -7.54
C ASN A 127 14.46 -4.70 -7.58
N MET A 128 13.28 -4.08 -7.46
CA MET A 128 13.12 -2.63 -7.44
C MET A 128 13.07 -2.06 -6.01
N GLY A 129 12.99 -2.88 -4.97
CA GLY A 129 12.90 -2.44 -3.58
C GLY A 129 11.55 -1.83 -3.21
N LEU A 130 10.47 -2.13 -3.95
CA LEU A 130 9.13 -1.61 -3.65
C LEU A 130 8.57 -2.13 -2.32
N ARG A 131 9.06 -3.28 -1.82
CA ARG A 131 8.67 -3.81 -0.51
C ARG A 131 8.95 -2.85 0.62
N ASP A 132 9.90 -1.92 0.48
CA ASP A 132 10.23 -0.95 1.53
C ASP A 132 9.20 0.17 1.63
N VAL A 133 8.37 0.36 0.59
CA VAL A 133 7.31 1.37 0.54
C VAL A 133 5.99 0.83 1.13
N ALA A 134 5.71 -0.46 0.92
CA ALA A 134 4.41 -1.06 1.26
C ALA A 134 3.98 -0.89 2.73
N PRO A 135 4.83 -1.11 3.75
CA PRO A 135 4.43 -0.96 5.14
C PRO A 135 4.02 0.47 5.47
N GLY A 136 4.69 1.48 4.89
CA GLY A 136 4.34 2.88 5.08
C GLY A 136 2.94 3.22 4.56
N ILE A 137 2.58 2.69 3.38
CA ILE A 137 1.24 2.87 2.80
C ILE A 137 0.18 2.17 3.68
N LEU A 138 0.41 0.92 4.07
CA LEU A 138 -0.51 0.14 4.91
C LEU A 138 -0.77 0.82 6.26
N LEU A 139 0.28 1.34 6.91
CA LEU A 139 0.18 2.09 8.16
C LEU A 139 -0.62 3.39 8.04
N ARG A 140 -0.52 4.08 6.89
CA ARG A 140 -1.31 5.30 6.59
C ARG A 140 -2.78 4.99 6.29
N LEU A 141 -3.06 3.78 5.82
CA LEU A 141 -4.43 3.26 5.65
C LEU A 141 -5.04 2.74 6.97
N GLY A 142 -4.24 2.63 8.04
CA GLY A 142 -4.67 2.04 9.31
C GLY A 142 -4.80 0.51 9.27
N GLU A 143 -4.11 -0.13 8.33
CA GLU A 143 -4.12 -1.58 8.13
C GLU A 143 -2.93 -2.21 8.88
N ASP A 144 -2.86 -1.98 10.19
CA ASP A 144 -1.71 -2.34 11.05
C ASP A 144 -1.37 -3.83 11.03
N GLN A 145 -2.38 -4.70 11.12
CA GLN A 145 -2.18 -6.16 11.03
C GLN A 145 -1.58 -6.56 9.68
N HIS A 146 -2.05 -5.94 8.59
CA HIS A 146 -1.54 -6.25 7.27
C HIS A 146 -0.10 -5.75 7.08
N ALA A 147 0.23 -4.58 7.63
CA ALA A 147 1.60 -4.08 7.66
C ALA A 147 2.53 -5.04 8.41
N TYR A 148 2.08 -5.56 9.56
CA TYR A 148 2.83 -6.54 10.33
C TYR A 148 3.03 -7.85 9.57
N ASP A 149 1.94 -8.45 9.08
CA ASP A 149 1.97 -9.71 8.34
C ASP A 149 2.90 -9.62 7.12
N PHE A 150 2.88 -8.48 6.41
CA PHE A 150 3.75 -8.22 5.27
C PHE A 150 5.23 -8.17 5.68
N VAL A 151 5.58 -7.37 6.70
CA VAL A 151 6.96 -7.25 7.18
C VAL A 151 7.46 -8.58 7.77
N ARG A 152 6.59 -9.30 8.49
CA ARG A 152 6.87 -10.63 9.03
C ARG A 152 7.13 -11.65 7.95
N TRP A 153 6.38 -11.62 6.84
CA TRP A 153 6.62 -12.47 5.68
C TRP A 153 7.96 -12.14 5.02
N TRP A 154 8.33 -10.87 4.88
CA TRP A 154 9.62 -10.50 4.28
C TRP A 154 10.83 -10.76 5.18
N ALA A 155 10.63 -11.08 6.45
CA ALA A 155 11.67 -11.49 7.37
C ALA A 155 12.10 -12.97 7.21
N GLN A 156 11.88 -13.60 6.05
CA GLN A 156 12.44 -14.93 5.80
C GLN A 156 13.97 -14.90 5.81
N ASP A 157 14.56 -16.06 6.08
CA ASP A 157 15.99 -16.26 5.97
C ASP A 157 16.45 -16.13 4.51
N ARG A 158 17.01 -14.96 4.16
CA ARG A 158 17.34 -14.62 2.76
C ARG A 158 18.32 -15.57 2.07
N PRO A 159 19.36 -16.11 2.73
CA PRO A 159 20.30 -17.03 2.08
C PRO A 159 19.66 -18.34 1.64
N THR A 160 18.61 -18.78 2.31
CA THR A 160 17.97 -20.09 2.07
C THR A 160 16.65 -19.98 1.30
N PHE A 161 16.00 -18.82 1.35
CA PHE A 161 14.72 -18.62 0.67
C PHE A 161 14.87 -18.43 -0.85
N GLU A 162 14.17 -19.27 -1.62
CA GLU A 162 14.15 -19.19 -3.08
C GLU A 162 13.18 -18.11 -3.57
N TRP A 163 13.65 -16.87 -3.69
CA TRP A 163 12.83 -15.69 -4.02
C TRP A 163 12.13 -15.73 -5.39
N GLU A 164 12.67 -16.48 -6.35
CA GLU A 164 12.10 -16.57 -7.71
C GLU A 164 11.23 -17.82 -7.93
N ASN A 165 11.18 -18.74 -6.95
CA ASN A 165 10.39 -19.97 -7.08
C ASN A 165 8.89 -19.68 -6.92
N THR A 166 8.18 -19.60 -8.05
CA THR A 166 6.74 -19.32 -8.12
C THR A 166 5.84 -20.44 -7.59
N SER A 167 6.41 -21.62 -7.29
CA SER A 167 5.67 -22.74 -6.69
C SER A 167 5.54 -22.64 -5.17
N LEU A 168 6.36 -21.79 -4.53
CA LEU A 168 6.30 -21.56 -3.09
C LEU A 168 5.19 -20.55 -2.74
N PRO A 169 4.59 -20.65 -1.54
CA PRO A 169 3.68 -19.62 -1.03
C PRO A 169 4.31 -18.21 -1.10
N TYR A 170 3.46 -17.21 -1.29
CA TYR A 170 3.88 -15.81 -1.43
C TYR A 170 2.95 -14.88 -0.68
N LEU A 171 3.53 -14.04 0.19
CA LEU A 171 2.81 -13.12 1.06
C LEU A 171 1.61 -13.79 1.75
N ASP A 172 1.83 -14.97 2.32
CA ASP A 172 0.78 -15.85 2.86
C ASP A 172 0.65 -15.80 4.39
N THR A 173 1.52 -15.06 5.09
CA THR A 173 1.37 -14.76 6.51
C THR A 173 0.05 -14.02 6.76
N ARG A 174 -0.79 -14.52 7.68
CA ARG A 174 -2.06 -13.89 8.04
C ARG A 174 -2.27 -13.94 9.55
N GLY A 175 -2.54 -12.79 10.15
CA GLY A 175 -2.83 -12.70 11.59
C GLY A 175 -1.65 -13.10 12.47
N ALA A 176 -0.42 -12.81 12.04
CA ALA A 176 0.75 -13.06 12.85
C ALA A 176 0.73 -12.24 14.15
N ASP A 177 1.27 -12.82 15.21
CA ASP A 177 1.26 -12.20 16.53
C ASP A 177 2.27 -11.06 16.61
N ALA A 178 1.78 -9.82 16.52
CA ALA A 178 2.63 -8.63 16.60
C ALA A 178 3.37 -8.47 17.94
N THR A 179 3.03 -9.26 18.97
CA THR A 179 3.72 -9.30 20.27
C THR A 179 4.87 -10.30 20.32
N GLU A 180 5.06 -11.14 19.29
CA GLU A 180 6.18 -12.09 19.21
C GLU A 180 7.54 -11.36 19.31
N SER A 181 8.54 -12.07 19.83
CA SER A 181 9.89 -11.53 19.98
C SER A 181 10.55 -11.28 18.62
N VAL A 182 11.48 -10.33 18.57
CA VAL A 182 12.19 -9.98 17.33
C VAL A 182 13.09 -11.11 16.83
N GLU A 183 13.56 -11.97 17.74
CA GLU A 183 14.31 -13.18 17.42
C GLU A 183 13.42 -14.24 16.78
N HIS A 184 12.24 -14.51 17.36
CA HIS A 184 11.29 -15.48 16.83
C HIS A 184 10.77 -15.07 15.44
N ALA A 185 10.59 -13.77 15.24
CA ALA A 185 10.17 -13.19 13.97
C ALA A 185 11.30 -13.04 12.94
N ASN A 186 12.54 -13.42 13.28
CA ASN A 186 13.73 -13.30 12.43
C ASN A 186 14.07 -11.85 12.02
N PHE A 187 13.67 -10.85 12.81
CA PHE A 187 13.96 -9.43 12.55
C PHE A 187 15.40 -9.01 12.89
N LEU A 188 16.20 -9.90 13.50
CA LEU A 188 17.59 -9.64 13.88
C LEU A 188 18.62 -10.39 13.00
N SER A 189 18.19 -11.10 11.95
CA SER A 189 19.12 -11.90 11.14
C SER A 189 20.19 -11.04 10.46
N PRO A 190 21.49 -11.37 10.60
CA PRO A 190 22.57 -10.65 9.94
C PRO A 190 22.64 -10.93 8.43
N PHE A 191 21.97 -11.98 7.95
CA PHE A 191 22.05 -12.42 6.56
C PHE A 191 20.87 -11.95 5.69
N GLY A 192 20.06 -11.04 6.21
CA GLY A 192 18.90 -10.57 5.46
C GLY A 192 17.79 -9.98 6.30
N GLY A 193 18.13 -9.41 7.45
CA GLY A 193 17.17 -8.73 8.31
C GLY A 193 16.36 -7.66 7.57
N PRO A 194 15.24 -7.23 8.19
CA PRO A 194 14.37 -6.19 7.66
C PRO A 194 15.16 -4.93 7.29
N SER A 195 14.74 -4.26 6.22
CA SER A 195 15.27 -2.93 5.90
C SER A 195 14.98 -1.94 7.04
N LEU A 196 15.66 -0.79 7.05
CA LEU A 196 15.39 0.27 8.02
C LEU A 196 13.91 0.69 7.98
N GLN A 197 13.32 0.75 6.79
CA GLN A 197 11.91 1.08 6.58
C GLN A 197 10.98 0.05 7.23
N HIS A 198 11.30 -1.25 7.08
CA HIS A 198 10.57 -2.33 7.75
C HIS A 198 10.70 -2.25 9.26
N LEU A 199 11.89 -1.95 9.79
CA LEU A 199 12.11 -1.76 11.23
C LEU A 199 11.32 -0.57 11.78
N VAL A 200 11.31 0.56 11.08
CA VAL A 200 10.50 1.72 11.47
C VAL A 200 9.02 1.36 11.49
N ALA A 201 8.53 0.66 10.46
CA ALA A 201 7.15 0.21 10.41
C ALA A 201 6.81 -0.77 11.55
N LEU A 202 7.70 -1.72 11.84
CA LEU A 202 7.57 -2.67 12.94
C LEU A 202 7.46 -1.96 14.29
N VAL A 203 8.32 -0.97 14.56
CA VAL A 203 8.27 -0.17 15.79
C VAL A 203 6.94 0.56 15.89
N LEU A 204 6.46 1.18 14.81
CA LEU A 204 5.17 1.88 14.79
C LEU A 204 4.00 0.92 15.07
N VAL A 205 3.99 -0.28 14.47
CA VAL A 205 2.98 -1.30 14.78
C VAL A 205 3.05 -1.69 16.24
N LYS A 206 4.23 -2.04 16.77
CA LYS A 206 4.39 -2.49 18.16
C LYS A 206 3.97 -1.41 19.17
N LEU A 207 4.23 -0.13 18.89
CA LEU A 207 3.72 0.98 19.71
C LEU A 207 2.20 1.04 19.69
N ARG A 208 1.56 0.94 18.52
CA ARG A 208 0.09 0.92 18.40
C ARG A 208 -0.54 -0.29 19.10
N VAL A 209 0.08 -1.46 19.02
CA VAL A 209 -0.34 -2.68 19.74
C VAL A 209 -0.25 -2.48 21.24
N ARG A 210 0.85 -1.91 21.75
CA ARG A 210 1.01 -1.60 23.17
C ARG A 210 -0.10 -0.64 23.64
N ASP A 211 -0.32 0.45 22.91
CA ASP A 211 -1.33 1.45 23.26
C ASP A 211 -2.75 0.83 23.28
N ASP A 212 -3.06 -0.10 22.37
CA ASP A 212 -4.34 -0.84 22.36
C ASP A 212 -4.47 -1.82 23.54
N ILE A 213 -3.39 -2.52 23.91
CA ILE A 213 -3.36 -3.38 25.10
C ILE A 213 -3.62 -2.56 26.38
N GLU A 214 -2.98 -1.40 26.51
CA GLU A 214 -3.18 -0.47 27.63
C GLU A 214 -4.62 0.03 27.70
N ALA A 215 -5.19 0.45 26.56
CA ALA A 215 -6.57 0.89 26.47
C ALA A 215 -7.57 -0.20 26.91
N ARG A 216 -7.34 -1.46 26.49
CA ARG A 216 -8.16 -2.62 26.91
C ARG A 216 -8.01 -2.90 28.41
N GLY A 217 -6.82 -2.73 28.98
CA GLY A 217 -6.58 -2.84 30.41
C GLY A 217 -7.39 -1.82 31.20
N CYS A 218 -7.35 -0.55 30.80
CA CYS A 218 -8.16 0.53 31.38
C CYS A 218 -9.66 0.27 31.26
N PHE A 219 -10.13 -0.23 30.11
CA PHE A 219 -11.54 -0.58 29.91
C PHE A 219 -11.99 -1.70 30.85
N ARG A 220 -11.15 -2.72 31.06
CA ARG A 220 -11.42 -3.81 32.02
C ARG A 220 -11.56 -3.28 33.45
N LEU A 221 -10.73 -2.33 33.86
CA LEU A 221 -10.82 -1.69 35.18
C LEU A 221 -12.12 -0.87 35.32
N MET A 222 -12.52 -0.13 34.29
CA MET A 222 -13.78 0.63 34.28
C MET A 222 -15.00 -0.29 34.40
N LEU A 223 -15.05 -1.40 33.66
CA LEU A 223 -16.10 -2.41 33.77
C LEU A 223 -16.14 -3.06 35.16
N ALA A 224 -14.97 -3.35 35.73
CA ALA A 224 -14.86 -3.92 37.07
C ALA A 224 -15.33 -2.95 38.17
N GLY A 225 -15.28 -1.64 37.95
CA GLY A 225 -15.81 -0.61 38.85
C GLY A 225 -17.32 -0.40 38.71
N THR A 226 -17.87 -0.53 37.50
CA THR A 226 -19.31 -0.38 37.23
C THR A 226 -20.14 -1.59 37.66
N LEU A 227 -19.57 -2.80 37.67
CA LEU A 227 -20.25 -4.01 38.16
C LEU A 227 -20.22 -4.18 39.69
N ARG A 228 -19.55 -3.29 40.42
CA ARG A 228 -19.46 -3.32 41.90
C ARG A 228 -20.32 -2.24 42.60
N GLY A 229 -21.13 -1.50 41.85
CA GLY A 229 -22.16 -0.59 42.38
C GLY A 229 -23.54 -1.19 42.21
#